data_AF-A0A7Y8RKB6-F1
#
_entry.id   AF-A0A7Y8RKB6-F1
#
_cell.length_a   1.000
_cell.length_b   1.000
_cell.length_c   1.000
_cell.angle_alpha   90.00
_cell.angle_beta   90.00
_cell.angle_gamma   90.00
#
_symmetry.space_group_name_H-M   'P 1'
#
loop_
_entity.id
_entity.type
_entity.pdbx_description
1 polymer ?
#
loop_
_entity_poly.entity_id
_entity_poly.type
_entity_poly.pdbx_seq_one_letter_code
_entity_poly.pdbx_strand_id
1 'polypeptide(L)'
;MIDLVSLKGVTSYPSGASVTLGPLTRVNLIYGLNGSGKSTIANYLQELTHGHYRHCQVNPAVSQDQVFVYNQAFVEKNFHSETQPGIFTLNQGNIEAEAAIREDEQSLEETRLESQAVADERQKLFSQQTKEDNQYKDLLWDIKKEYNQDSLNYCFESFHTNKAKLKNKLESMSLPSVAPVQAAS
;
A
#
# COMPACT_ATOMS: atom_id res chain seq x y z
N MET A 1 -26.81 -14.96 36.74
CA MET A 1 -27.77 -15.62 35.82
C MET A 1 -28.83 -14.59 35.50
N ILE A 2 -29.27 -14.49 34.25
CA ILE A 2 -30.36 -13.57 33.88
C ILE A 2 -31.67 -14.29 34.17
N ASP A 3 -32.53 -13.69 34.96
CA ASP A 3 -33.82 -14.26 35.37
C ASP A 3 -34.96 -13.74 34.50
N LEU A 4 -34.82 -12.53 33.96
CA LEU A 4 -35.86 -11.86 33.20
C LEU A 4 -35.24 -10.95 32.14
N VAL A 5 -35.79 -10.99 30.93
CA VAL A 5 -35.44 -10.09 29.81
C VAL A 5 -36.69 -9.32 29.42
N SER A 6 -36.58 -7.99 29.35
CA SER A 6 -37.67 -7.06 29.02
C SER A 6 -37.34 -6.34 27.72
N LEU A 7 -38.22 -6.38 26.74
CA LEU A 7 -38.04 -5.82 25.40
C LEU A 7 -39.16 -4.83 25.07
N LYS A 8 -38.80 -3.62 24.63
CA LYS A 8 -39.79 -2.57 24.33
C LYS A 8 -39.33 -1.70 23.17
N GLY A 9 -40.20 -1.54 22.17
CA GLY A 9 -40.00 -0.62 21.05
C GLY A 9 -38.79 -0.95 20.18
N VAL A 10 -38.49 -2.22 19.99
CA VAL A 10 -37.35 -2.70 19.18
C VAL A 10 -37.83 -3.74 18.17
N THR A 11 -37.45 -3.57 16.90
CA THR A 11 -37.81 -4.45 15.78
C THR A 11 -39.31 -4.82 15.76
N SER A 12 -39.65 -6.07 16.11
CA SER A 12 -41.02 -6.62 16.13
C SER A 12 -41.71 -6.44 17.50
N TYR A 13 -41.03 -5.91 18.51
CA TYR A 13 -41.58 -5.68 19.85
C TYR A 13 -42.27 -4.31 19.92
N PRO A 14 -43.51 -4.24 20.44
CA PRO A 14 -44.31 -3.02 20.43
C PRO A 14 -43.67 -1.91 21.28
N SER A 15 -43.89 -0.65 20.90
CA SER A 15 -43.44 0.51 21.67
C SER A 15 -44.36 0.86 22.85
N GLY A 16 -45.65 0.53 22.74
CA GLY A 16 -46.67 0.86 23.74
C GLY A 16 -46.63 0.00 25.01
N ALA A 17 -46.01 -1.18 24.95
CA ALA A 17 -45.93 -2.11 26.08
C ALA A 17 -44.58 -2.84 26.08
N SER A 18 -44.07 -3.15 27.27
CA SER A 18 -42.90 -4.02 27.40
C SER A 18 -43.31 -5.48 27.33
N VAL A 19 -42.57 -6.29 26.58
CA VAL A 19 -42.73 -7.74 26.54
C VAL A 19 -41.64 -8.36 27.39
N THR A 20 -42.07 -9.19 28.35
CA THR A 20 -41.18 -9.81 29.32
C THR A 20 -41.02 -11.29 29.04
N LEU A 21 -39.77 -11.75 29.01
CA LEU A 21 -39.37 -13.14 28.92
C LEU A 21 -38.83 -13.57 30.30
N GLY A 22 -39.58 -14.42 30.99
CA GLY A 22 -39.17 -14.98 32.27
C GLY A 22 -40.35 -15.57 33.06
N PRO A 23 -40.10 -16.18 34.23
CA PRO A 23 -38.76 -16.40 34.81
C PRO A 23 -37.95 -17.39 33.99
N LEU A 24 -36.70 -17.03 33.69
CA LEU A 24 -35.76 -17.85 32.94
C LEU A 24 -35.11 -18.89 33.87
N THR A 25 -34.91 -20.08 33.34
CA THR A 25 -34.15 -21.14 34.01
C THR A 25 -32.75 -21.26 33.42
N ARG A 26 -31.95 -22.22 33.88
CA ARG A 26 -30.57 -22.40 33.40
C ARG A 26 -30.51 -22.68 31.89
N VAL A 27 -31.54 -23.31 31.32
CA VAL A 27 -31.67 -23.62 29.90
C VAL A 27 -33.06 -23.22 29.44
N ASN A 28 -33.15 -22.34 28.44
CA ASN A 28 -34.43 -21.88 27.91
C ASN A 28 -34.48 -22.13 26.40
N LEU A 29 -35.63 -22.62 25.92
CA LEU A 29 -35.89 -22.80 24.50
C LEU A 29 -36.92 -21.76 24.05
N ILE A 30 -36.50 -20.85 23.16
CA ILE A 30 -37.37 -19.82 22.59
C ILE A 30 -37.63 -20.18 21.12
N TYR A 31 -38.90 -20.41 20.78
CA TYR A 31 -39.32 -20.80 19.43
C TYR A 31 -40.49 -19.95 18.93
N GLY A 32 -40.72 -19.98 17.62
CA GLY A 32 -41.75 -19.16 16.96
C GLY A 32 -41.52 -19.08 15.46
N LEU A 33 -42.49 -18.53 14.72
CA LEU A 33 -42.42 -18.37 13.27
C LEU A 33 -41.27 -17.45 12.82
N ASN A 34 -40.88 -17.54 11.55
CA ASN A 34 -39.93 -16.60 10.97
C ASN A 34 -40.47 -15.16 11.09
N GLY A 35 -39.61 -14.22 11.49
CA GLY A 35 -40.01 -12.82 11.73
C GLY A 35 -40.61 -12.54 13.12
N SER A 36 -40.80 -13.56 13.98
CA SER A 36 -41.37 -13.37 15.33
C SER A 36 -40.45 -12.65 16.35
N GLY A 37 -39.29 -12.12 15.93
CA GLY A 37 -38.38 -11.37 16.80
C GLY A 37 -37.36 -12.20 17.60
N LYS A 38 -37.24 -13.52 17.38
CA LYS A 38 -36.28 -14.39 18.12
C LYS A 38 -34.84 -13.85 18.06
N SER A 39 -34.35 -13.52 16.86
CA SER A 39 -33.00 -13.00 16.68
C SER A 39 -32.79 -11.64 17.35
N THR A 40 -33.86 -10.86 17.58
CA THR A 40 -33.76 -9.58 18.31
C THR A 40 -33.35 -9.79 19.77
N ILE A 41 -33.80 -10.88 20.40
CA ILE A 41 -33.39 -11.23 21.77
C ILE A 41 -31.87 -11.46 21.80
N ALA A 42 -31.36 -12.24 20.86
CA ALA A 42 -29.92 -12.51 20.74
C ALA A 42 -29.12 -11.22 20.48
N ASN A 43 -29.58 -10.39 19.55
CA ASN A 43 -28.90 -9.14 19.20
C ASN A 43 -28.90 -8.14 20.37
N TYR A 44 -29.98 -8.07 21.16
CA TYR A 44 -29.99 -7.27 22.39
C TYR A 44 -28.96 -7.76 23.40
N LEU A 45 -28.90 -9.08 23.65
CA LEU A 45 -27.93 -9.66 24.57
C LEU A 45 -26.48 -9.50 24.09
N GLN A 46 -26.26 -9.37 22.78
CA GLN A 46 -24.95 -9.16 22.19
C GLN A 46 -24.41 -7.75 22.46
N GLU A 47 -25.28 -6.74 22.55
CA GLU A 47 -24.91 -5.35 22.82
C GLU A 47 -25.94 -4.65 23.73
N LEU A 48 -25.87 -4.93 25.03
CA LEU A 48 -26.83 -4.48 26.04
C LEU A 48 -26.95 -2.95 26.12
N THR A 49 -25.90 -2.23 25.74
CA THR A 49 -25.80 -0.76 25.82
C THR A 49 -26.06 -0.05 24.49
N HIS A 50 -26.31 -0.78 23.40
CA HIS A 50 -26.55 -0.16 22.10
C HIS A 50 -27.80 0.72 22.13
N GLY A 51 -27.74 1.91 21.52
CA GLY A 51 -28.80 2.93 21.62
C GLY A 51 -30.19 2.46 21.16
N HIS A 52 -30.24 1.49 20.24
CA HIS A 52 -31.48 0.83 19.81
C HIS A 52 -32.21 0.11 20.95
N TYR A 53 -31.50 -0.37 21.98
CA TYR A 53 -32.05 -1.16 23.08
C TYR A 53 -32.24 -0.37 24.37
N ARG A 54 -32.23 0.97 24.31
CA ARG A 54 -32.35 1.86 25.49
C ARG A 54 -33.58 1.64 26.37
N HIS A 55 -34.61 0.98 25.85
CA HIS A 55 -35.85 0.65 26.59
C HIS A 55 -35.96 -0.84 26.94
N CYS A 56 -34.93 -1.63 26.64
CA CYS A 56 -34.82 -3.03 27.00
C CYS A 56 -34.01 -3.17 28.29
N GLN A 57 -34.30 -4.22 29.06
CA GLN A 57 -33.64 -4.46 30.34
C GLN A 57 -33.44 -5.96 30.59
N VAL A 58 -32.41 -6.29 31.35
CA VAL A 58 -32.17 -7.63 31.91
C VAL A 58 -32.16 -7.52 33.43
N ASN A 59 -32.75 -8.51 34.10
CA ASN A 59 -32.80 -8.58 35.56
C ASN A 59 -32.35 -9.97 36.02
N PRO A 60 -31.39 -10.09 36.96
CA PRO A 60 -30.51 -9.02 37.45
C PRO A 60 -29.69 -8.38 36.32
N ALA A 61 -29.28 -7.13 36.53
CA ALA A 61 -28.39 -6.44 35.61
C ALA A 61 -27.06 -7.20 35.48
N VAL A 62 -26.56 -7.31 34.25
CA VAL A 62 -25.28 -7.98 33.93
C VAL A 62 -24.41 -7.03 33.09
N SER A 63 -23.09 -7.18 33.18
CA SER A 63 -22.18 -6.46 32.28
C SER A 63 -22.07 -7.17 30.93
N GLN A 64 -21.68 -6.43 29.88
CA GLN A 64 -21.52 -6.99 28.54
C GLN A 64 -20.52 -8.15 28.52
N ASP A 65 -19.45 -8.06 29.30
CA ASP A 65 -18.37 -9.05 29.38
C ASP A 65 -18.81 -10.39 30.01
N GLN A 66 -20.00 -10.42 30.62
CA GLN A 66 -20.60 -11.63 31.20
C GLN A 66 -21.53 -12.35 30.23
N VAL A 67 -21.79 -11.79 29.04
CA VAL A 67 -22.77 -12.30 28.08
C VAL A 67 -22.07 -12.71 26.79
N PHE A 68 -22.12 -14.00 26.49
CA PHE A 68 -21.62 -14.57 25.24
C PHE A 68 -22.79 -14.96 24.34
N VAL A 69 -22.85 -14.35 23.17
CA VAL A 69 -23.92 -14.60 22.19
C VAL A 69 -23.30 -15.21 20.94
N TYR A 70 -23.75 -16.42 20.61
CA TYR A 70 -23.47 -17.05 19.32
C TYR A 70 -24.68 -16.84 18.40
N ASN A 71 -24.56 -15.91 17.47
CA ASN A 71 -25.58 -15.58 16.47
C ASN A 71 -24.94 -15.29 15.10
N GLN A 72 -25.75 -14.93 14.11
CA GLN A 72 -25.29 -14.61 12.77
C GLN A 72 -24.25 -13.48 12.76
N ALA A 73 -24.45 -12.41 13.54
CA ALA A 73 -23.49 -11.31 13.62
C ALA A 73 -22.15 -11.75 14.21
N PHE A 74 -22.15 -12.66 15.20
CA PHE A 74 -20.91 -13.27 15.71
C PHE A 74 -20.20 -14.09 14.64
N VAL A 75 -20.95 -14.89 13.87
CA VAL A 75 -20.39 -15.69 12.77
C VAL A 75 -19.78 -14.79 11.71
N GLU A 76 -20.53 -13.81 11.20
CA GLU A 76 -20.05 -12.87 10.19
C GLU A 76 -18.79 -12.15 10.65
N LYS A 77 -18.78 -11.61 11.89
CA LYS A 77 -17.65 -10.87 12.43
C LYS A 77 -16.38 -11.70 12.62
N ASN A 78 -16.50 -13.00 12.91
CA ASN A 78 -15.38 -13.83 13.35
C ASN A 78 -15.00 -14.95 12.37
N PHE A 79 -15.83 -15.22 11.35
CA PHE A 79 -15.66 -16.34 10.44
C PHE A 79 -15.80 -15.84 9.00
N HIS A 80 -14.69 -15.38 8.43
CA HIS A 80 -14.59 -15.05 7.00
C HIS A 80 -13.86 -16.16 6.24
N SER A 81 -14.36 -16.53 5.07
CA SER A 81 -13.76 -17.54 4.19
C SER A 81 -12.95 -16.85 3.09
N GLU A 82 -11.67 -16.58 3.31
CA GLU A 82 -10.86 -15.90 2.28
C GLU A 82 -9.93 -16.83 1.48
N THR A 83 -9.75 -18.10 1.83
CA THR A 83 -8.73 -18.89 1.10
C THR A 83 -8.97 -20.38 0.94
N GLN A 84 -9.81 -21.03 1.75
CA GLN A 84 -10.10 -22.45 1.55
C GLN A 84 -11.44 -22.86 2.16
N PRO A 85 -12.31 -23.58 1.43
CA PRO A 85 -13.54 -24.13 1.99
C PRO A 85 -13.20 -25.03 3.19
N GLY A 86 -13.69 -24.67 4.38
CA GLY A 86 -13.46 -25.43 5.62
C GLY A 86 -12.33 -24.91 6.52
N ILE A 87 -11.60 -23.85 6.13
CA ILE A 87 -10.69 -23.14 7.04
C ILE A 87 -11.37 -21.87 7.52
N PHE A 88 -11.58 -21.79 8.84
CA PHE A 88 -12.15 -20.62 9.50
C PHE A 88 -11.05 -19.93 10.30
N THR A 89 -10.60 -18.78 9.83
CA THR A 89 -9.68 -17.93 10.60
C THR A 89 -10.48 -17.27 11.71
N LEU A 90 -10.20 -17.66 12.96
CA LEU A 90 -10.80 -17.04 14.15
C LEU A 90 -10.12 -15.70 14.43
N ASN A 91 -10.92 -14.69 14.80
CA ASN A 91 -10.55 -13.37 15.35
C ASN A 91 -10.49 -12.21 14.32
N GLN A 92 -11.28 -11.16 14.60
CA GLN A 92 -11.34 -9.92 13.84
C GLN A 92 -9.96 -9.26 13.67
N GLY A 93 -9.08 -9.36 14.67
CA GLY A 93 -7.73 -8.79 14.60
C GLY A 93 -6.86 -9.41 13.50
N ASN A 94 -7.08 -10.67 13.13
CA ASN A 94 -6.32 -11.30 12.05
C ASN A 94 -6.76 -10.79 10.68
N ILE A 95 -8.05 -10.45 10.53
CA ILE A 95 -8.62 -9.94 9.27
C ILE A 95 -8.07 -8.55 8.96
N GLU A 96 -8.04 -7.67 9.96
CA GLU A 96 -7.50 -6.32 9.81
C GLU A 96 -5.99 -6.35 9.52
N ALA A 97 -5.26 -7.25 10.16
CA ALA A 97 -3.83 -7.45 9.91
C ALA A 97 -3.56 -8.00 8.49
N GLU A 98 -4.33 -8.98 8.02
CA GLU A 98 -4.21 -9.52 6.65
C GLU A 98 -4.54 -8.46 5.59
N ALA A 99 -5.54 -7.61 5.84
CA ALA A 99 -5.86 -6.49 4.95
C ALA A 99 -4.70 -5.48 4.87
N ALA A 100 -4.13 -5.09 6.01
CA ALA A 100 -2.99 -4.18 6.06
C ALA A 100 -1.75 -4.75 5.37
N ILE A 101 -1.45 -6.04 5.57
CA ILE A 101 -0.34 -6.71 4.88
C ILE A 101 -0.52 -6.68 3.37
N ARG A 102 -1.74 -6.95 2.87
CA ARG A 102 -2.02 -6.92 1.43
C ARG A 102 -1.86 -5.52 0.84
N GLU A 103 -2.27 -4.48 1.56
CA GLU A 103 -2.08 -3.09 1.12
C GLU A 103 -0.60 -2.71 1.08
N ASP A 104 0.16 -3.07 2.11
CA ASP A 104 1.61 -2.84 2.18
C ASP A 104 2.36 -3.60 1.06
N GLU A 105 1.97 -4.85 0.78
CA GLU A 105 2.55 -5.64 -0.32
C GLU A 105 2.29 -5.01 -1.70
N GLN A 106 1.10 -4.46 -1.92
CA GLN A 106 0.77 -3.76 -3.16
C GLN A 106 1.60 -2.49 -3.32
N SER A 107 1.68 -1.67 -2.26
CA SER A 107 2.47 -0.43 -2.27
C SER A 107 3.97 -0.71 -2.48
N LEU A 108 4.49 -1.79 -1.89
CA LEU A 108 5.87 -2.23 -2.07
C LEU A 108 6.17 -2.58 -3.52
N GLU A 109 5.27 -3.34 -4.18
CA GLU A 109 5.48 -3.75 -5.57
C GLU A 109 5.38 -2.57 -6.54
N GLU A 110 4.46 -1.63 -6.32
CA GLU A 110 4.39 -0.38 -7.09
C GLU A 110 5.70 0.42 -6.99
N THR A 111 6.19 0.63 -5.76
CA THR A 111 7.45 1.33 -5.51
C THR A 111 8.64 0.61 -6.17
N ARG A 112 8.64 -0.74 -6.14
CA ARG A 112 9.68 -1.56 -6.76
C ARG A 112 9.71 -1.37 -8.28
N LEU A 113 8.55 -1.36 -8.92
CA LEU A 113 8.42 -1.15 -10.36
C LEU A 113 8.87 0.25 -10.78
N GLU A 114 8.48 1.29 -10.04
CA GLU A 114 8.93 2.67 -10.29
C GLU A 114 10.45 2.81 -10.14
N SER A 115 11.02 2.27 -9.06
CA SER A 115 12.47 2.31 -8.84
C SER A 115 13.23 1.58 -9.94
N GLN A 116 12.69 0.46 -10.45
CA GLN A 116 13.31 -0.29 -11.53
C GLN A 116 13.27 0.48 -12.86
N ALA A 117 12.15 1.14 -13.17
CA ALA A 117 12.03 1.99 -14.35
C ALA A 117 13.04 3.16 -14.35
N VAL A 118 13.19 3.83 -13.20
CA VAL A 118 14.16 4.93 -13.05
C VAL A 118 15.61 4.43 -13.19
N ALA A 119 15.92 3.25 -12.64
CA ALA A 119 17.24 2.65 -12.78
C ALA A 119 17.58 2.32 -14.24
N ASP A 120 16.62 1.74 -14.97
CA ASP A 120 16.77 1.41 -16.39
C ASP A 120 16.96 2.66 -17.26
N GLU A 121 16.19 3.72 -16.99
CA GLU A 121 16.32 4.99 -17.70
C GLU A 121 17.69 5.63 -17.43
N ARG A 122 18.14 5.66 -16.17
CA ARG A 122 19.48 6.15 -15.81
C ARG A 122 20.57 5.38 -16.56
N GLN A 123 20.47 4.05 -16.62
CA GLN A 123 21.46 3.23 -17.33
C GLN A 123 21.49 3.55 -18.82
N LYS A 124 20.33 3.73 -19.46
CA LYS A 124 20.23 4.14 -20.87
C LYS A 124 20.89 5.50 -21.11
N LEU A 125 20.55 6.51 -20.32
CA LEU A 125 21.12 7.85 -20.44
C LEU A 125 22.65 7.84 -20.22
N PHE A 126 23.12 7.10 -19.21
CA PHE A 126 24.56 6.97 -18.96
C PHE A 126 25.31 6.32 -20.13
N SER A 127 24.71 5.29 -20.75
CA SER A 127 25.28 4.63 -21.92
C SER A 127 25.33 5.55 -23.14
N GLN A 128 24.30 6.37 -23.35
CA GLN A 128 24.24 7.35 -24.44
C GLN A 128 25.29 8.44 -24.22
N GLN A 129 25.35 9.02 -23.02
CA GLN A 129 26.33 10.04 -22.66
C GLN A 129 27.77 9.53 -22.86
N THR A 130 28.06 8.30 -22.44
CA THR A 130 29.37 7.69 -22.62
C THR A 130 29.71 7.51 -24.11
N LYS A 131 28.72 7.13 -24.92
CA LYS A 131 28.89 6.97 -26.37
C LYS A 131 29.17 8.30 -27.05
N GLU A 132 28.38 9.33 -26.75
CA GLU A 132 28.55 10.68 -27.30
C GLU A 132 29.89 11.30 -26.87
N ASP A 133 30.28 11.15 -25.61
CA ASP A 133 31.56 11.65 -25.10
C ASP A 133 32.75 10.97 -25.78
N ASN A 134 32.66 9.66 -26.03
CA ASN A 134 33.69 8.94 -26.80
C ASN A 134 33.73 9.37 -28.26
N GLN A 135 32.58 9.55 -28.91
CA GLN A 135 32.51 10.07 -30.28
C GLN A 135 33.12 11.47 -30.38
N TYR A 136 32.83 12.34 -29.41
CA TYR A 136 33.41 13.68 -29.35
C TYR A 136 34.94 13.63 -29.20
N LYS A 137 35.45 12.79 -28.29
CA LYS A 137 36.89 12.54 -28.13
C LYS A 137 37.55 12.01 -29.40
N ASP A 138 36.87 11.13 -30.12
CA ASP A 138 37.36 10.55 -31.37
C ASP A 138 37.45 11.60 -32.48
N LEU A 139 36.42 12.44 -32.64
CA LEU A 139 36.43 13.55 -33.61
C LEU A 139 37.58 14.54 -33.35
N LEU A 140 37.75 14.96 -32.09
CA LEU A 140 38.87 15.84 -31.72
C LEU A 140 40.23 15.18 -32.00
N TRP A 141 40.32 13.88 -31.78
CA TRP A 141 41.53 13.12 -32.02
C TRP A 141 41.86 13.00 -33.51
N ASP A 142 40.85 12.83 -34.35
CA ASP A 142 41.04 12.73 -35.80
C ASP A 142 41.45 14.08 -36.41
N ILE A 143 40.84 15.20 -35.97
CA ILE A 143 41.30 16.55 -36.34
C ILE A 143 42.78 16.74 -35.95
N LYS A 144 43.15 16.34 -34.72
CA LYS A 144 44.53 16.44 -34.25
C LYS A 144 45.50 15.66 -35.14
N LYS A 145 45.10 14.51 -35.70
CA LYS A 145 45.99 13.70 -36.54
C LYS A 145 46.41 14.41 -37.82
N GLU A 146 45.54 15.24 -38.40
CA GLU A 146 45.83 15.99 -39.63
C GLU A 146 47.04 16.91 -39.48
N TYR A 147 47.30 17.39 -38.25
CA TYR A 147 48.42 18.30 -37.95
C TYR A 147 49.67 17.61 -37.40
N ASN A 148 49.71 16.27 -37.32
CA ASN A 148 50.87 15.53 -36.78
C ASN A 148 52.11 15.58 -37.68
N GLN A 149 51.95 15.85 -38.98
CA GLN A 149 53.06 15.91 -39.95
C GLN A 149 53.50 17.35 -40.26
N ASP A 150 52.87 18.34 -39.62
CA ASP A 150 53.14 19.75 -39.83
C ASP A 150 54.10 20.30 -38.75
N SER A 151 54.60 21.51 -38.99
CA SER A 151 55.31 22.39 -38.06
C SER A 151 54.63 22.57 -36.69
N LEU A 152 53.35 22.23 -36.57
CA LEU A 152 52.56 22.30 -35.34
C LEU A 152 52.58 21.03 -34.49
N ASN A 153 53.24 19.95 -34.90
CA ASN A 153 53.24 18.69 -34.16
C ASN A 153 53.76 18.83 -32.72
N TYR A 154 54.75 19.72 -32.49
CA TYR A 154 55.30 19.97 -31.14
C TYR A 154 54.24 20.46 -30.14
N CYS A 155 53.18 21.13 -30.62
CA CYS A 155 52.07 21.61 -29.78
C CYS A 155 51.28 20.48 -29.11
N PHE A 156 51.41 19.24 -29.62
CA PHE A 156 50.62 18.09 -29.16
C PHE A 156 51.42 17.05 -28.35
N GLU A 157 52.70 17.29 -28.07
CA GLU A 157 53.60 16.32 -27.42
C GLU A 157 53.06 15.73 -26.11
N SER A 158 52.38 16.54 -25.29
CA SER A 158 51.85 16.11 -24.00
C SER A 158 50.49 15.39 -24.07
N PHE A 159 49.93 15.22 -25.27
CA PHE A 159 48.59 14.69 -25.53
C PHE A 159 48.55 13.43 -26.42
N HIS A 160 49.69 12.92 -26.91
CA HIS A 160 49.73 11.79 -27.88
C HIS A 160 49.14 10.45 -27.42
N THR A 161 48.89 10.25 -26.13
CA THR A 161 48.40 8.97 -25.59
C THR A 161 47.05 9.05 -24.88
N ASN A 162 46.46 10.24 -24.73
CA ASN A 162 45.25 10.41 -23.92
C ASN A 162 44.24 11.40 -24.53
N LYS A 163 43.18 10.86 -25.14
CA LYS A 163 42.09 11.63 -25.76
C LYS A 163 41.33 12.51 -24.75
N ALA A 164 41.15 12.05 -23.53
CA ALA A 164 40.46 12.83 -22.49
C ALA A 164 41.27 14.05 -22.06
N LYS A 165 42.59 13.90 -21.93
CA LYS A 165 43.49 15.00 -21.61
C LYS A 165 43.51 16.05 -22.74
N LEU A 166 43.47 15.61 -23.99
CA LEU A 166 43.34 16.49 -25.15
C LEU A 166 42.02 17.27 -25.12
N LYS A 167 40.89 16.56 -24.97
CA LYS A 167 39.55 17.17 -24.85
C LYS A 167 39.51 18.24 -23.77
N ASN A 168 39.87 17.90 -22.54
CA ASN A 168 39.82 18.83 -21.40
C ASN A 168 40.69 20.08 -21.64
N LYS A 169 41.84 19.92 -22.32
CA LYS A 169 42.69 21.06 -22.66
C LYS A 169 42.01 21.97 -23.68
N LEU A 170 41.43 21.41 -24.74
CA LEU A 170 40.74 22.18 -25.76
C LEU A 170 39.51 22.91 -25.20
N GLU A 171 38.74 22.28 -24.33
CA GLU A 171 37.60 22.90 -23.65
C GLU A 171 38.02 24.04 -22.69
N SER A 172 39.22 23.95 -22.12
CA SER A 172 39.75 25.02 -21.24
C SER A 172 40.26 26.25 -21.99
N MET A 173 40.37 26.18 -23.32
CA MET A 173 40.89 27.26 -24.16
C MET A 173 39.74 28.12 -24.66
N SER A 174 39.89 29.45 -24.54
CA SER A 174 38.96 30.39 -25.16
C SER A 174 39.12 30.36 -26.69
N LEU A 175 38.01 30.26 -27.41
CA LEU A 175 38.02 30.38 -28.87
C LEU A 175 38.58 31.76 -29.28
N PRO A 176 39.46 31.83 -30.29
CA PRO A 176 40.00 33.10 -30.75
C PRO A 176 38.88 33.99 -31.30
N SER A 177 38.93 35.29 -31.01
CA SER A 177 37.91 36.26 -31.43
C SER A 177 37.93 36.60 -32.92
N VAL A 178 38.99 36.19 -33.63
CA VAL A 178 39.16 36.39 -35.07
C VAL A 178 39.37 35.01 -35.68
N ALA A 179 38.58 34.68 -36.71
CA ALA A 179 38.73 33.42 -37.43
C ALA A 179 40.15 33.34 -38.04
N PRO A 180 40.87 32.23 -37.87
CA PRO A 180 42.18 32.07 -38.48
C PRO A 180 42.02 32.14 -40.01
N VAL A 181 42.84 32.97 -40.65
CA VAL A 181 42.95 33.00 -42.10
C VAL A 181 43.47 31.64 -42.53
N GLN A 182 42.68 30.87 -43.28
CA GLN A 182 43.16 29.62 -43.89
C GLN A 182 44.38 29.98 -44.75
N ALA A 183 45.56 29.52 -44.35
CA ALA A 183 46.72 29.55 -45.22
C ALA A 183 46.41 28.62 -46.40
N ALA A 184 46.17 29.20 -47.57
CA ALA A 184 46.05 28.46 -48.81
C ALA A 184 47.35 27.68 -49.03
N SER A 185 47.22 26.38 -49.27
CA SER A 185 48.28 25.53 -49.82
C SER A 185 48.71 25.99 -51.20
#